data_AF-E9RWK5-F1
#
_entry.id   AF-E9RWK5-F1
#
_cell.length_a   1.000
_cell.length_b   1.000
_cell.length_c   1.000
_cell.angle_alpha   90.00
_cell.angle_beta   90.00
_cell.angle_gamma   90.00
#
_symmetry.space_group_name_H-M   'P 1'
#
loop_
_entity.id
_entity.type
_entity.pdbx_description
1 polymer ?
#
loop_
_entity_poly.entity_id
_entity_poly.type
_entity_poly.pdbx_seq_one_letter_code
_entity_poly.pdbx_strand_id
1 'polypeptide(L)'
;MKTFLKKYKHAWVFLYGLIYLPWFFYLEQHVTTKFHVIHTPLDDKIPFIEYFIVPYMLWFAFIAVTIGYFFFCNTNEFYRLCLFLFTGMTIFLIVSTLYPNGQLLRPDTFARENLFVDMVRTLYATDTPTNILPSIHVYNSLGAYIAISHNQKLRENTLIHYGSLVLTVLIILSTMFLKQHSVIDVLLACAMGAVMYVLVYMREPSKVTKVAEQTV
;
A
#
# COMPACT_ATOMS: atom_id res chain seq x y z
N MET A 1 -22.71 25.76 -2.03
CA MET A 1 -21.48 25.46 -1.25
C MET A 1 -21.73 24.59 -0.01
N LYS A 2 -22.62 24.98 0.92
CA LYS A 2 -22.92 24.20 2.15
C LYS A 2 -23.41 22.76 1.89
N THR A 3 -24.24 22.54 0.87
CA THR A 3 -24.78 21.21 0.52
C THR A 3 -23.72 20.26 -0.06
N PHE A 4 -22.75 20.79 -0.81
CA PHE A 4 -21.64 20.02 -1.38
C PHE A 4 -20.63 19.60 -0.30
N LEU A 5 -20.28 20.53 0.61
CA LEU A 5 -19.43 20.24 1.78
C LEU A 5 -20.08 19.22 2.72
N LYS A 6 -21.41 19.27 2.90
CA LYS A 6 -22.16 18.29 3.70
C LYS A 6 -22.18 16.90 3.05
N LYS A 7 -22.23 16.83 1.72
CA LYS A 7 -22.20 15.58 0.93
C LYS A 7 -20.84 14.88 1.00
N TYR A 8 -19.74 15.63 0.94
CA TYR A 8 -18.37 15.10 0.97
C TYR A 8 -17.65 15.38 2.28
N LYS A 9 -18.39 15.39 3.40
CA LYS A 9 -17.82 15.67 4.72
C LYS A 9 -16.63 14.77 5.03
N HIS A 10 -16.63 13.51 4.57
CA HIS A 10 -15.55 12.54 4.74
C HIS A 10 -14.23 12.90 4.07
N ALA A 11 -14.17 13.97 3.25
CA ALA A 11 -12.93 14.51 2.70
C ALA A 11 -11.95 14.97 3.79
N TRP A 12 -12.40 15.24 5.02
CA TRP A 12 -11.52 15.57 6.15
C TRP A 12 -10.45 14.48 6.39
N VAL A 13 -10.72 13.23 6.02
CA VAL A 13 -9.78 12.10 6.14
C VAL A 13 -8.47 12.37 5.38
N PHE A 14 -8.52 13.12 4.28
CA PHE A 14 -7.31 13.48 3.52
C PHE A 14 -6.36 14.43 4.26
N LEU A 15 -6.81 15.06 5.36
CA LEU A 15 -5.92 15.85 6.23
C LEU A 15 -4.81 14.99 6.85
N TYR A 16 -4.97 13.66 6.91
CA TYR A 16 -3.89 12.74 7.25
C TYR A 16 -2.63 12.94 6.39
N GLY A 17 -2.78 13.35 5.13
CA GLY A 17 -1.65 13.66 4.25
C GLY A 17 -0.75 14.79 4.79
N LEU A 18 -1.28 15.71 5.60
CA LEU A 18 -0.51 16.78 6.25
C LEU A 18 0.42 16.26 7.36
N ILE A 19 0.17 15.05 7.85
CA ILE A 19 1.04 14.38 8.83
C ILE A 19 1.96 13.41 8.07
N TYR A 20 1.39 12.59 7.20
CA TYR A 20 2.13 11.54 6.51
C TYR A 20 3.23 12.08 5.60
N LEU A 21 2.92 13.05 4.72
CA LEU A 21 3.89 13.51 3.72
C LEU A 21 5.11 14.19 4.36
N PRO A 22 4.97 15.15 5.31
CA PRO A 22 6.15 15.74 5.94
C PRO A 22 7.00 14.73 6.72
N TRP A 23 6.37 13.78 7.42
CA TRP A 23 7.10 12.75 8.16
C TRP A 23 7.84 11.81 7.20
N PHE A 24 7.17 11.34 6.14
CA PHE A 24 7.77 10.50 5.11
C PHE A 24 9.00 11.17 4.48
N PHE A 25 8.85 12.41 3.98
CA PHE A 25 9.96 13.15 3.37
C PHE A 25 11.10 13.43 4.36
N TYR A 26 10.78 13.69 5.63
CA TYR A 26 11.80 13.82 6.66
C TYR A 26 12.62 12.54 6.80
N LEU A 27 11.98 11.37 6.88
CA LEU A 27 12.67 10.07 6.99
C LEU A 27 13.53 9.79 5.76
N GLU A 28 13.02 10.04 4.56
CA GLU A 28 13.76 9.87 3.30
C GLU A 28 15.02 10.74 3.23
N GLN A 29 14.99 11.94 3.81
CA GLN A 29 16.13 12.86 3.79
C GLN A 29 17.15 12.60 4.91
N HIS A 30 16.72 12.07 6.05
CA HIS A 30 17.55 11.97 7.27
C HIS A 30 18.01 10.55 7.59
N VAL A 31 17.30 9.51 7.14
CA VAL A 31 17.65 8.10 7.36
C VAL A 31 18.30 7.55 6.09
N THR A 32 19.50 8.03 5.77
CA THR A 32 20.14 7.73 4.48
C THR A 32 21.45 6.95 4.59
N THR A 33 22.16 7.01 5.73
CA THR A 33 23.53 6.45 5.83
C THR A 33 23.77 5.51 7.00
N LYS A 34 22.97 5.56 8.07
CA LYS A 34 23.10 4.69 9.25
C LYS A 34 21.79 3.94 9.48
N PHE A 35 21.65 2.83 8.77
CA PHE A 35 20.47 1.98 8.84
C PHE A 35 20.86 0.51 9.01
N HIS A 36 19.95 -0.28 9.56
CA HIS A 36 20.08 -1.73 9.59
C HIS A 36 19.77 -2.29 8.20
N VAL A 37 20.70 -3.08 7.65
CA VAL A 37 20.51 -3.73 6.37
C VAL A 37 19.57 -4.91 6.52
N ILE A 38 18.41 -4.84 5.88
CA ILE A 38 17.47 -5.95 5.76
C ILE A 38 17.86 -6.76 4.54
N HIS A 39 18.23 -8.00 4.77
CA HIS A 39 18.67 -8.94 3.75
C HIS A 39 18.39 -10.38 4.19
N THR A 40 18.05 -11.22 3.22
CA THR A 40 17.95 -12.67 3.38
C THR A 40 18.58 -13.40 2.20
N PRO A 41 19.02 -14.66 2.38
CA PRO A 41 19.53 -15.48 1.27
C PRO A 41 18.52 -15.73 0.13
N LEU A 42 17.23 -15.48 0.35
CA LEU A 42 16.23 -15.58 -0.69
C LEU A 42 16.26 -14.35 -1.62
N ASP A 43 16.62 -13.19 -1.10
CA ASP A 43 16.72 -11.95 -1.89
C ASP A 43 17.76 -12.08 -3.02
N ASP A 44 18.84 -12.81 -2.76
CA ASP A 44 19.92 -13.07 -3.72
C ASP A 44 19.46 -13.98 -4.88
N LYS A 45 18.44 -14.80 -4.66
CA LYS A 45 17.90 -15.72 -5.67
C LYS A 45 16.86 -15.06 -6.57
N ILE A 46 16.34 -13.91 -6.18
CA ILE A 46 15.35 -13.17 -6.95
C ILE A 46 16.10 -12.37 -8.04
N PRO A 47 15.86 -12.61 -9.33
CA PRO A 47 16.54 -11.85 -10.38
C PRO A 47 16.03 -10.40 -10.43
N PHE A 48 16.85 -9.48 -10.91
CA PHE A 48 16.36 -8.17 -11.32
C PHE A 48 15.63 -8.27 -12.66
N ILE A 49 14.42 -7.69 -12.77
CA ILE A 49 13.63 -7.68 -14.01
C ILE A 49 13.05 -6.28 -14.25
N GLU A 50 13.58 -5.55 -15.24
CA GLU A 50 13.25 -4.14 -15.48
C GLU A 50 11.77 -3.92 -15.86
N TYR A 51 11.13 -4.87 -16.56
CA TYR A 51 9.75 -4.73 -17.04
C TYR A 51 8.72 -4.59 -15.90
N PHE A 52 9.09 -5.02 -14.69
CA PHE A 52 8.23 -4.86 -13.51
C PHE A 52 8.12 -3.41 -13.02
N ILE A 53 8.86 -2.46 -13.61
CA ILE A 53 8.62 -1.03 -13.39
C ILE A 53 7.19 -0.62 -13.76
N VAL A 54 6.58 -1.29 -14.74
CA VAL A 54 5.20 -0.99 -15.16
C VAL A 54 4.19 -1.28 -14.04
N PRO A 55 4.06 -2.51 -13.51
CA PRO A 55 3.16 -2.78 -12.39
C PRO A 55 3.53 -1.97 -11.14
N TYR A 56 4.82 -1.73 -10.88
CA TYR A 56 5.26 -0.89 -9.76
C TYR A 56 4.68 0.53 -9.87
N MET A 57 4.78 1.18 -11.04
CA MET A 57 4.21 2.52 -11.24
C MET A 57 2.68 2.54 -11.29
N LEU A 58 2.05 1.45 -11.76
CA LEU A 58 0.59 1.31 -11.74
C LEU A 58 0.01 1.28 -10.32
N TRP A 59 0.83 1.00 -9.30
CA TRP A 59 0.43 1.06 -7.90
C TRP A 59 -0.22 2.40 -7.54
N PHE A 60 0.36 3.53 -7.94
CA PHE A 60 -0.20 4.86 -7.65
C PHE A 60 -1.62 5.01 -8.19
N ALA A 61 -1.83 4.61 -9.45
CA ALA A 61 -3.14 4.63 -10.08
C ALA A 61 -4.12 3.66 -9.40
N PHE A 62 -3.65 2.46 -9.06
CA PHE A 62 -4.48 1.44 -8.40
C PHE A 62 -5.02 1.93 -7.04
N ILE A 63 -4.15 2.50 -6.21
CA ILE A 63 -4.56 3.04 -4.91
C ILE A 63 -5.47 4.26 -5.09
N ALA A 64 -5.10 5.21 -5.95
CA ALA A 64 -5.89 6.42 -6.17
C ALA A 64 -7.30 6.12 -6.72
N VAL A 65 -7.41 5.24 -7.71
CA VAL A 65 -8.70 4.82 -8.29
C VAL A 65 -9.54 4.09 -7.26
N THR A 66 -8.96 3.20 -6.46
CA THR A 66 -9.69 2.46 -5.42
C THR A 66 -10.24 3.39 -4.34
N ILE A 67 -9.39 4.28 -3.81
CA ILE A 67 -9.82 5.31 -2.84
C ILE A 67 -10.89 6.21 -3.46
N GLY A 68 -10.69 6.69 -4.69
CA GLY A 68 -11.62 7.56 -5.41
C GLY A 68 -12.98 6.90 -5.62
N TYR A 69 -13.01 5.64 -6.07
CA TYR A 69 -14.25 4.88 -6.25
C TYR A 69 -15.04 4.82 -4.94
N PHE A 70 -14.42 4.39 -3.83
CA PHE A 70 -15.13 4.29 -2.56
C PHE A 70 -15.52 5.67 -2.01
N PHE A 71 -14.68 6.69 -2.20
CA PHE A 71 -14.98 8.07 -1.80
C PHE A 71 -16.30 8.57 -2.42
N PHE A 72 -16.54 8.29 -3.70
CA PHE A 72 -17.74 8.74 -4.41
C PHE A 72 -18.92 7.77 -4.32
N CYS A 73 -18.67 6.46 -4.22
CA CYS A 73 -19.71 5.44 -4.35
C CYS A 73 -20.14 4.80 -3.03
N ASN A 74 -19.29 4.76 -2.00
CA ASN A 74 -19.64 4.16 -0.70
C ASN A 74 -18.77 4.71 0.45
N THR A 75 -19.32 5.68 1.19
CA THR A 75 -18.62 6.36 2.27
C THR A 75 -18.20 5.44 3.41
N ASN A 76 -18.96 4.39 3.74
CA ASN A 76 -18.59 3.46 4.81
C ASN A 76 -17.38 2.61 4.42
N GLU A 77 -17.38 2.06 3.20
CA GLU A 77 -16.23 1.33 2.66
C GLU A 77 -15.01 2.24 2.47
N PHE A 78 -15.21 3.51 2.12
CA PHE A 78 -14.14 4.51 2.09
C PHE A 78 -13.47 4.65 3.45
N TYR A 79 -14.23 4.81 4.54
CA TYR A 79 -13.65 4.91 5.88
C TYR A 79 -12.90 3.64 6.30
N ARG A 80 -13.43 2.45 5.96
CA ARG A 80 -12.76 1.17 6.24
C ARG A 80 -11.44 1.06 5.47
N LEU A 81 -11.45 1.40 4.18
CA LEU A 81 -10.25 1.41 3.36
C LEU A 81 -9.22 2.41 3.90
N CYS A 82 -9.61 3.65 4.19
CA CYS A 82 -8.71 4.65 4.75
C CYS A 82 -8.16 4.24 6.12
N LEU A 83 -8.99 3.66 6.99
CA LEU A 83 -8.52 3.11 8.26
C LEU A 83 -7.45 2.02 8.02
N PHE A 84 -7.71 1.09 7.11
CA PHE A 84 -6.74 0.05 6.76
C PHE A 84 -5.43 0.68 6.26
N LEU A 85 -5.47 1.50 5.22
CA LEU A 85 -4.29 2.08 4.59
C LEU A 85 -3.51 2.96 5.56
N PHE A 86 -4.18 3.89 6.22
CA PHE A 86 -3.51 4.89 7.06
C PHE A 86 -2.94 4.30 8.34
N THR A 87 -3.55 3.26 8.91
CA THR A 87 -2.94 2.55 10.03
C THR A 87 -1.62 1.89 9.61
N GLY A 88 -1.58 1.17 8.48
CA GLY A 88 -0.33 0.56 8.03
C GLY A 88 0.74 1.57 7.62
N MET A 89 0.35 2.65 6.95
CA MET A 89 1.24 3.78 6.62
C MET A 89 1.79 4.46 7.88
N THR A 90 0.98 4.58 8.94
CA THR A 90 1.45 5.13 10.23
C THR A 90 2.40 4.17 10.94
N ILE A 91 2.10 2.87 10.95
CA ILE A 91 3.00 1.84 11.51
C ILE A 91 4.34 1.87 10.78
N PHE A 92 4.33 1.96 9.45
CA PHE A 92 5.53 2.14 8.65
C PHE A 92 6.37 3.34 9.09
N LEU A 93 5.75 4.52 9.27
CA LEU A 93 6.46 5.73 9.72
C LEU A 93 7.08 5.54 11.10
N ILE A 94 6.35 4.91 12.03
CA ILE A 94 6.82 4.63 13.38
C ILE A 94 8.01 3.66 13.33
N VAL A 95 7.89 2.55 12.60
CA VAL A 95 8.96 1.55 12.46
C VAL A 95 10.19 2.19 11.84
N SER A 96 10.06 2.94 10.76
CA SER A 96 11.19 3.61 10.10
C SER A 96 11.84 4.69 10.97
N THR A 97 11.07 5.31 11.87
CA THR A 97 11.62 6.29 12.84
C THR A 97 12.39 5.61 13.97
N LEU A 98 11.87 4.52 14.52
CA LEU A 98 12.45 3.84 15.68
C LEU A 98 13.54 2.82 15.30
N TYR A 99 13.44 2.30 14.09
CA TYR A 99 14.34 1.30 13.52
C TYR A 99 14.73 1.73 12.11
N PRO A 100 15.70 2.65 11.99
CA PRO A 100 16.33 2.99 10.72
C PRO A 100 16.74 1.73 9.95
N ASN A 101 16.12 1.49 8.80
CA ASN A 101 16.30 0.28 8.01
C ASN A 101 16.49 0.59 6.53
N GLY A 102 17.04 -0.36 5.78
CA GLY A 102 17.26 -0.22 4.34
C GLY A 102 17.84 -1.49 3.74
N GLN A 103 18.14 -1.47 2.45
CA GLN A 103 18.64 -2.63 1.70
C GLN A 103 19.74 -2.26 0.71
N LEU A 104 20.53 -3.26 0.31
CA LEU A 104 21.68 -3.11 -0.59
C LEU A 104 21.54 -4.06 -1.80
N LEU A 105 20.32 -4.31 -2.26
CA LEU A 105 20.00 -5.29 -3.31
C LEU A 105 20.00 -4.69 -4.72
N ARG A 106 19.97 -3.35 -4.84
CA ARG A 106 19.93 -2.66 -6.14
C ARG A 106 21.21 -2.97 -6.92
N PRO A 107 21.12 -3.31 -8.22
CA PRO A 107 22.30 -3.62 -9.01
C PRO A 107 23.15 -2.37 -9.27
N ASP A 108 24.48 -2.52 -9.22
CA ASP A 108 25.42 -1.43 -9.56
C ASP A 108 25.41 -1.09 -11.06
N THR A 109 25.10 -2.08 -11.89
CA THR A 109 25.05 -1.95 -13.35
C THR A 109 23.87 -2.74 -13.93
N PHE A 110 23.33 -2.27 -15.05
CA PHE A 110 22.25 -2.95 -15.76
C PHE A 110 22.81 -3.72 -16.96
N ALA A 111 22.30 -4.93 -17.18
CA ALA A 111 22.75 -5.79 -18.27
C ALA A 111 22.30 -5.33 -19.66
N ARG A 112 21.31 -4.44 -19.73
CA ARG A 112 20.68 -3.95 -20.96
C ARG A 112 20.42 -2.46 -20.86
N GLU A 113 20.39 -1.81 -22.01
CA GLU A 113 19.93 -0.43 -22.16
C GLU A 113 18.58 -0.44 -22.87
N ASN A 114 17.54 0.04 -22.18
CA ASN A 114 16.20 0.20 -22.74
C ASN A 114 15.37 1.17 -21.89
N LEU A 115 14.21 1.58 -22.42
CA LEU A 115 13.31 2.52 -21.76
C LEU A 115 12.92 2.10 -20.32
N PHE A 116 12.72 0.80 -20.07
CA PHE A 116 12.35 0.33 -18.74
C PHE A 116 13.51 0.49 -17.74
N VAL A 117 14.75 0.26 -18.18
CA VAL A 117 15.94 0.53 -17.37
C VAL A 117 16.07 2.01 -17.05
N ASP A 118 15.80 2.91 -18.01
CA ASP A 118 15.81 4.37 -17.75
C ASP A 118 14.75 4.80 -16.73
N MET A 119 13.57 4.18 -16.79
CA MET A 119 12.54 4.38 -15.77
C MET A 119 12.99 3.86 -14.40
N VAL A 120 13.64 2.70 -14.34
CA VAL A 120 14.19 2.16 -13.08
C VAL A 120 15.31 3.05 -12.53
N ARG A 121 16.19 3.59 -13.38
CA ARG A 121 17.23 4.55 -12.95
C ARG A 121 16.61 5.79 -12.32
N THR A 122 15.55 6.30 -12.94
CA THR A 122 14.81 7.45 -12.40
C THR A 122 14.20 7.10 -11.04
N LEU A 123 13.53 5.95 -10.94
CA LEU A 123 13.00 5.44 -9.68
C LEU A 123 14.10 5.35 -8.60
N TYR A 124 15.25 4.75 -8.91
CA TYR A 124 16.35 4.61 -7.97
C TYR A 124 17.00 5.94 -7.56
N ALA A 125 16.94 6.96 -8.43
CA ALA A 125 17.44 8.29 -8.13
C ALA A 125 16.48 9.10 -7.25
N THR A 126 15.17 8.85 -7.35
CA THR A 126 14.14 9.59 -6.62
C THR A 126 13.69 8.93 -5.32
N ASP A 127 13.86 7.61 -5.20
CA ASP A 127 13.42 6.81 -4.07
C ASP A 127 14.64 6.13 -3.43
N THR A 128 14.90 6.39 -2.15
CA THR A 128 16.08 5.84 -1.50
C THR A 128 15.88 4.35 -1.20
N PRO A 129 16.94 3.53 -1.06
CA PRO A 129 16.81 2.14 -0.65
C PRO A 129 16.65 2.00 0.88
N THR A 130 16.19 3.04 1.57
CA THR A 130 16.00 3.08 3.04
C THR A 130 14.52 3.20 3.40
N ASN A 131 14.20 3.04 4.68
CA ASN A 131 12.82 3.05 5.19
C ASN A 131 11.90 2.13 4.38
N ILE A 132 12.24 0.84 4.32
CA ILE A 132 11.54 -0.15 3.46
C ILE A 132 10.60 -1.07 4.26
N LEU A 133 10.71 -1.10 5.58
CA LEU A 133 10.04 -2.04 6.46
C LEU A 133 8.83 -1.43 7.20
N PRO A 134 7.64 -2.06 7.16
CA PRO A 134 7.17 -3.05 6.19
C PRO A 134 6.82 -2.39 4.83
N SER A 135 6.75 -3.17 3.76
CA SER A 135 6.48 -2.62 2.43
C SER A 135 5.08 -1.99 2.32
N ILE A 136 5.02 -0.66 2.15
CA ILE A 136 3.76 0.07 1.90
C ILE A 136 3.12 -0.35 0.56
N HIS A 137 3.94 -0.58 -0.47
CA HIS A 137 3.44 -1.02 -1.78
C HIS A 137 2.64 -2.32 -1.66
N VAL A 138 3.19 -3.29 -0.93
CA VAL A 138 2.53 -4.58 -0.65
C VAL A 138 1.29 -4.35 0.20
N TYR A 139 1.43 -3.69 1.35
CA TYR A 139 0.34 -3.52 2.30
C TYR A 139 -0.86 -2.78 1.70
N ASN A 140 -0.61 -1.66 1.00
CA ASN A 140 -1.69 -0.88 0.39
C ASN A 140 -2.36 -1.62 -0.76
N SER A 141 -1.62 -2.43 -1.54
CA SER A 141 -2.19 -3.25 -2.61
C SER A 141 -3.09 -4.35 -2.05
N LEU A 142 -2.70 -4.96 -0.93
CA LEU A 142 -3.56 -5.90 -0.20
C LEU A 142 -4.83 -5.20 0.29
N GLY A 143 -4.70 -4.03 0.92
CA GLY A 143 -5.85 -3.24 1.39
C GLY A 143 -6.83 -2.87 0.29
N ALA A 144 -6.32 -2.43 -0.87
CA ALA A 144 -7.13 -2.11 -2.04
C ALA A 144 -7.87 -3.35 -2.58
N TYR A 145 -7.17 -4.47 -2.76
CA TYR A 145 -7.79 -5.72 -3.22
C TYR A 145 -8.83 -6.26 -2.22
N ILE A 146 -8.55 -6.20 -0.92
CA ILE A 146 -9.48 -6.61 0.14
C ILE A 146 -10.76 -5.77 0.07
N ALA A 147 -10.65 -4.45 -0.05
CA ALA A 147 -11.80 -3.56 -0.14
C ALA A 147 -12.65 -3.85 -1.40
N ILE A 148 -12.01 -4.07 -2.54
CA ILE A 148 -12.67 -4.47 -3.79
C ILE A 148 -13.41 -5.80 -3.61
N SER A 149 -12.76 -6.78 -2.98
CA SER A 149 -13.31 -8.13 -2.76
C SER A 149 -14.44 -8.16 -1.73
N HIS A 150 -14.48 -7.22 -0.78
CA HIS A 150 -15.56 -7.10 0.19
C HIS A 150 -16.77 -6.34 -0.35
N ASN A 151 -16.58 -5.54 -1.40
CA ASN A 151 -17.68 -4.88 -2.05
C ASN A 151 -18.40 -5.84 -3.01
N GLN A 152 -19.66 -6.19 -2.69
CA GLN A 152 -20.44 -7.15 -3.47
C GLN A 152 -20.47 -6.81 -4.98
N LYS A 153 -20.77 -5.55 -5.33
CA LYS A 153 -20.87 -5.11 -6.73
C LYS A 153 -19.55 -5.25 -7.49
N LEU A 154 -18.43 -4.92 -6.87
CA LEU A 154 -17.12 -5.04 -7.51
C LEU A 154 -16.63 -6.50 -7.56
N ARG A 155 -16.92 -7.30 -6.52
CA ARG A 155 -16.62 -8.73 -6.48
C ARG A 155 -17.34 -9.51 -7.56
N GLU A 156 -18.62 -9.20 -7.80
CA GLU A 156 -19.43 -9.87 -8.83
C GLU A 156 -18.95 -9.53 -10.25
N ASN A 157 -18.26 -8.40 -10.45
CA ASN A 157 -17.58 -8.12 -11.70
C ASN A 157 -16.25 -8.88 -11.75
N THR A 158 -16.25 -10.02 -12.43
CA THR A 158 -15.09 -10.92 -12.53
C THR A 158 -13.85 -10.24 -13.09
N LEU A 159 -13.98 -9.33 -14.05
CA LEU A 159 -12.86 -8.58 -14.61
C LEU A 159 -12.22 -7.68 -13.55
N ILE A 160 -13.01 -6.96 -12.76
CA ILE A 160 -12.49 -6.09 -11.69
C ILE A 160 -11.90 -6.93 -10.57
N HIS A 161 -12.60 -7.99 -10.14
CA HIS A 161 -12.17 -8.82 -9.04
C HIS A 161 -10.85 -9.55 -9.35
N TYR A 162 -10.78 -10.29 -10.45
CA TYR A 162 -9.55 -10.98 -10.83
C TYR A 162 -8.47 -10.03 -11.36
N GLY A 163 -8.85 -8.95 -12.06
CA GLY A 163 -7.91 -7.94 -12.51
C GLY A 163 -7.19 -7.25 -11.35
N SER A 164 -7.93 -6.88 -10.29
CA SER A 164 -7.32 -6.32 -9.07
C SER A 164 -6.46 -7.34 -8.33
N LEU A 165 -6.85 -8.62 -8.27
CA LEU A 165 -6.00 -9.67 -7.69
C LEU A 165 -4.67 -9.81 -8.44
N VAL A 166 -4.74 -9.93 -9.77
CA VAL A 166 -3.56 -10.05 -10.63
C VAL A 166 -2.66 -8.82 -10.49
N LEU A 167 -3.25 -7.62 -10.51
CA LEU A 167 -2.48 -6.38 -10.33
C LEU A 167 -1.80 -6.32 -8.96
N THR A 168 -2.50 -6.69 -7.88
CA THR A 168 -1.91 -6.79 -6.54
C THR A 168 -0.72 -7.73 -6.50
N VAL A 169 -0.84 -8.92 -7.09
CA VAL A 169 0.28 -9.89 -7.17
C VAL A 169 1.43 -9.31 -7.98
N LEU A 170 1.16 -8.68 -9.13
CA LEU A 170 2.20 -8.08 -9.96
C LEU A 170 2.92 -6.94 -9.24
N ILE A 171 2.22 -6.11 -8.46
CA ILE A 171 2.82 -5.06 -7.64
C ILE A 171 3.72 -5.68 -6.57
N ILE A 172 3.24 -6.70 -5.84
CA ILE A 172 4.03 -7.39 -4.81
C ILE A 172 5.31 -8.00 -5.41
N LEU A 173 5.20 -8.64 -6.57
CA LEU A 173 6.37 -9.18 -7.25
C LEU A 173 7.30 -8.07 -7.74
N SER A 174 6.75 -6.95 -8.22
CA SER A 174 7.53 -5.83 -8.73
C SER A 174 8.46 -5.22 -7.68
N THR A 175 8.05 -5.18 -6.41
CA THR A 175 8.91 -4.62 -5.35
C THR A 175 10.18 -5.43 -5.17
N MET A 176 10.12 -6.75 -5.32
CA MET A 176 11.28 -7.63 -5.19
C MET A 176 12.08 -7.70 -6.50
N PHE A 177 11.43 -7.81 -7.66
CA PHE A 177 12.12 -7.85 -8.96
C PHE A 177 12.83 -6.54 -9.31
N LEU A 178 12.32 -5.40 -8.83
CA LEU A 178 12.99 -4.12 -8.96
C LEU A 178 13.95 -3.84 -7.82
N LYS A 179 14.22 -4.81 -6.95
CA LYS A 179 15.14 -4.62 -5.81
C LYS A 179 14.80 -3.37 -5.01
N GLN A 180 13.52 -3.16 -4.74
CA GLN A 180 13.02 -2.10 -3.86
C GLN A 180 12.82 -2.60 -2.43
N HIS A 181 12.35 -3.84 -2.29
CA HIS A 181 12.09 -4.46 -1.00
C HIS A 181 12.74 -5.84 -0.90
N SER A 182 13.18 -6.18 0.32
CA SER A 182 13.51 -7.55 0.72
C SER A 182 12.24 -8.39 0.89
N VAL A 183 12.35 -9.70 0.78
CA VAL A 183 11.29 -10.66 1.08
C VAL A 183 10.73 -10.45 2.49
N ILE A 184 11.56 -10.08 3.47
CA ILE A 184 11.11 -9.84 4.84
C ILE A 184 10.13 -8.66 4.89
N ASP A 185 10.39 -7.59 4.14
CA ASP A 185 9.50 -6.43 4.07
C ASP A 185 8.12 -6.82 3.53
N VAL A 186 8.11 -7.70 2.53
CA VAL A 186 6.90 -8.24 1.90
C VAL A 186 6.14 -9.13 2.88
N LEU A 187 6.82 -10.05 3.57
CA LEU A 187 6.19 -10.97 4.52
C LEU A 187 5.60 -10.22 5.71
N LEU A 188 6.32 -9.24 6.26
CA LEU A 188 5.79 -8.42 7.36
C LEU A 188 4.61 -7.55 6.91
N ALA A 189 4.64 -7.00 5.69
CA ALA A 189 3.49 -6.30 5.13
C ALA A 189 2.28 -7.22 4.94
N CYS A 190 2.47 -8.46 4.47
CA CYS A 190 1.42 -9.46 4.36
C CYS A 190 0.84 -9.85 5.73
N ALA A 191 1.71 -10.09 6.72
CA ALA A 191 1.29 -10.43 8.09
C ALA A 191 0.49 -9.27 8.71
N MET A 192 0.99 -8.04 8.59
CA MET A 192 0.28 -6.84 9.03
C MET A 192 -1.06 -6.68 8.30
N GLY A 193 -1.09 -6.91 6.99
CA GLY A 193 -2.31 -6.89 6.19
C GLY A 193 -3.34 -7.92 6.65
N ALA A 194 -2.91 -9.13 6.99
CA ALA A 194 -3.79 -10.18 7.52
C ALA A 194 -4.39 -9.80 8.88
N VAL A 195 -3.60 -9.22 9.78
CA VAL A 195 -4.10 -8.71 11.07
C VAL A 195 -5.13 -7.60 10.82
N MET A 196 -4.81 -6.63 9.98
CA MET A 196 -5.70 -5.51 9.69
C MET A 196 -6.97 -5.94 8.95
N TYR A 197 -6.88 -7.00 8.14
CA TYR A 197 -8.03 -7.63 7.51
C TYR A 197 -9.03 -8.12 8.56
N VAL A 198 -8.56 -8.86 9.57
CA VAL A 198 -9.41 -9.35 10.66
C VAL A 198 -10.03 -8.20 11.44
N LEU A 199 -9.24 -7.16 11.75
CA LEU A 199 -9.69 -6.03 12.57
C LEU A 199 -10.71 -5.13 11.86
N VAL A 200 -10.55 -4.88 10.56
CA VAL A 200 -11.35 -3.88 9.81
C VAL A 200 -12.46 -4.54 8.98
N TYR A 201 -12.18 -5.71 8.40
CA TYR A 201 -13.06 -6.33 7.42
C TYR A 201 -13.89 -7.50 7.97
N MET A 202 -13.34 -8.27 8.91
CA MET A 202 -13.99 -9.46 9.46
C MET A 202 -14.87 -9.20 10.68
N ARG A 203 -14.63 -8.11 11.43
CA ARG A 203 -15.55 -7.67 12.48
C ARG A 203 -16.80 -7.09 11.82
N GLU A 204 -17.91 -7.83 11.84
CA GLU A 204 -19.20 -7.23 11.51
C GLU A 204 -19.45 -6.04 12.45
N PRO A 205 -20.01 -4.91 11.96
CA PRO A 205 -20.61 -3.96 12.87
C PRO A 205 -21.63 -4.73 13.69
N SER A 206 -21.38 -4.85 15.00
CA SER A 206 -22.30 -5.51 15.91
C SER A 206 -23.70 -5.01 15.61
N LYS A 207 -24.63 -5.93 15.34
CA LYS A 207 -26.07 -5.66 15.25
C LYS A 207 -26.58 -5.24 16.63
N VAL A 208 -26.11 -4.10 17.13
CA VAL A 208 -26.75 -3.40 18.24
C VAL A 208 -27.86 -2.60 17.58
N THR A 209 -29.10 -2.89 17.99
CA THR A 209 -30.38 -2.31 17.55
C THR A 209 -31.15 -3.11 16.48
N LYS A 210 -31.61 -4.31 16.85
CA LYS A 210 -32.88 -4.89 16.38
C LYS A 210 -33.67 -5.56 17.52
N VAL A 211 -33.63 -4.98 18.73
CA VAL A 211 -34.45 -5.43 19.87
C VAL A 211 -35.49 -4.38 20.31
N ALA A 212 -35.48 -3.17 19.72
CA ALA A 212 -36.42 -2.12 20.11
C ALA A 212 -37.73 -2.07 19.29
N GLU A 213 -37.97 -2.99 18.34
CA GLU A 213 -39.12 -2.93 17.43
C GLU A 213 -40.06 -4.16 17.51
N GLN A 214 -39.97 -4.98 18.56
CA GLN A 214 -40.90 -6.11 18.77
C GLN A 214 -41.74 -6.01 20.06
N THR A 215 -41.81 -4.83 20.66
CA THR A 215 -42.77 -4.55 21.74
C THR A 215 -43.47 -3.23 21.48
N VAL A 216 -44.45 -3.27 20.57
CA VAL A 216 -45.64 -2.40 20.59
C VAL A 216 -46.84 -3.29 20.32
#